data_AF-A0A4U1CX48-F1
#
_entry.id   AF-A0A4U1CX48-F1
#
_cell.length_a   1.000
_cell.length_b   1.000
_cell.length_c   1.000
_cell.angle_alpha   90.00
_cell.angle_beta   90.00
_cell.angle_gamma   90.00
#
_symmetry.space_group_name_H-M   'P 1'
#
loop_
_entity.id
_entity.type
_entity.pdbx_description
1 polymer ?
#
loop_
_entity_poly.entity_id
_entity_poly.type
_entity_poly.pdbx_seq_one_letter_code
_entity_poly.pdbx_strand_id
1 'polypeptide(L)' 'REGKKRQIRRMCELVGLKVVGLKRVRIGRVALGDLPLGQWRYLRDDERF' A
#
# COMPACT_ATOMS: atom_id res chain seq x y z
N ARG A 1 3.27 9.53 -7.15
CA ARG A 1 3.80 8.72 -8.27
C ARG A 1 5.26 8.32 -8.00
N GLU A 2 5.57 7.96 -6.75
CA GLU A 2 6.91 7.49 -6.39
C GLU A 2 6.83 6.03 -5.96
N GLY A 3 7.91 5.30 -6.17
CA GLY A 3 8.05 3.89 -5.79
C GLY A 3 9.48 3.60 -5.34
N LYS A 4 10.12 4.56 -4.66
CA LYS A 4 11.53 4.46 -4.27
C LYS A 4 11.67 3.33 -3.23
N LYS A 5 12.66 2.45 -3.42
CA LYS A 5 12.92 1.27 -2.57
C LYS A 5 12.88 1.66 -1.09
N ARG A 6 11.95 1.10 -0.29
CA ARG A 6 11.82 1.34 1.17
C ARG A 6 11.57 2.81 1.60
N GLN A 7 11.02 3.66 0.73
CA GLN A 7 10.82 5.09 1.02
C GLN A 7 10.13 5.40 2.35
N ILE A 8 8.97 4.80 2.62
CA ILE A 8 8.21 5.05 3.86
C ILE A 8 9.04 4.70 5.10
N ARG A 9 9.79 3.61 5.05
CA ARG A 9 10.65 3.19 6.17
C ARG A 9 11.77 4.20 6.42
N ARG A 10 12.43 4.69 5.36
CA ARG A 10 13.44 5.74 5.48
C ARG A 10 12.85 7.04 6.01
N MET A 11 11.66 7.42 5.56
CA MET A 11 10.99 8.63 6.05
C MET A 11 10.70 8.55 7.55
N CYS A 12 10.23 7.39 8.04
CA CYS A 12 10.04 7.18 9.48
C CYS A 12 11.37 7.16 10.25
N GLU A 13 12.42 6.52 9.72
CA GLU A 13 13.75 6.49 10.35
C GLU A 13 14.34 7.90 10.53
N LEU A 14 14.14 8.79 9.54
CA LEU A 14 14.61 10.18 9.59
C LEU A 14 14.02 11.00 10.75
N VAL A 15 12.84 10.61 11.24
CA VAL A 15 12.18 11.25 12.39
C VAL A 15 12.26 10.41 13.66
N GLY A 16 13.13 9.40 13.71
CA GLY A 16 13.34 8.54 14.87
C GLY A 16 12.24 7.50 15.11
N LEU A 17 11.39 7.23 14.12
CA LEU A 17 10.30 6.25 14.22
C LEU A 17 10.69 4.90 13.61
N LYS A 18 10.36 3.81 14.32
CA LYS A 18 10.53 2.43 13.83
C LYS A 18 9.23 1.91 13.23
N VAL A 19 9.26 1.54 11.95
CA VAL A 19 8.10 0.94 11.27
C VAL A 19 7.93 -0.53 11.70
N VAL A 20 6.94 -0.79 12.55
CA VAL A 20 6.56 -2.15 13.01
C VAL A 20 5.73 -2.92 11.99
N GLY A 21 4.92 -2.22 11.18
CA GLY A 21 4.07 -2.80 10.15
C GLY A 21 3.82 -1.80 9.05
N LEU A 22 3.67 -2.29 7.82
CA LEU A 22 3.34 -1.46 6.66
C LEU A 22 2.35 -2.22 5.78
N LYS A 23 1.10 -1.77 5.77
CA LYS A 23 0.02 -2.33 4.96
C LYS A 23 -0.41 -1.30 3.92
N ARG A 24 -0.41 -1.68 2.65
CA ARG A 24 -0.92 -0.84 1.56
C ARG A 24 -2.41 -1.08 1.40
N VAL A 25 -3.21 -0.05 1.63
CA VAL A 25 -4.68 -0.13 1.60
C VAL A 25 -5.31 0.33 0.28
N ARG A 26 -4.54 1.00 -0.58
CA ARG A 26 -5.01 1.55 -1.86
C ARG A 26 -3.85 1.75 -2.86
N ILE A 27 -4.14 1.64 -4.15
CA ILE A 27 -3.29 2.08 -5.26
C ILE A 27 -4.18 2.83 -6.25
N GLY A 28 -3.92 4.12 -6.47
CA GLY A 28 -4.77 4.92 -7.35
C GLY A 28 -6.22 4.91 -6.88
N ARG A 29 -7.14 4.46 -7.74
CA ARG A 29 -8.58 4.30 -7.43
C ARG A 29 -8.93 2.92 -6.87
N VAL A 30 -7.99 1.97 -6.88
CA VAL A 30 -8.21 0.59 -6.42
C VAL A 30 -7.95 0.47 -4.92
N ALA A 31 -9.00 0.17 -4.14
CA ALA A 31 -8.91 -0.03 -2.69
C ALA A 31 -8.82 -1.53 -2.35
N LEU A 32 -8.12 -1.85 -1.25
CA LEU A 32 -8.06 -3.22 -0.72
C LEU A 32 -9.43 -3.70 -0.22
N GLY A 33 -10.22 -2.79 0.36
CA GLY A 33 -11.55 -3.10 0.93
C GLY A 33 -11.48 -4.24 1.95
N ASP A 34 -12.46 -5.13 1.88
CA ASP A 34 -12.61 -6.29 2.77
C ASP A 34 -11.94 -7.56 2.23
N LEU A 35 -11.00 -7.43 1.28
CA LEU A 35 -10.30 -8.59 0.71
C LEU A 35 -9.46 -9.29 1.80
N PRO A 36 -9.72 -10.57 2.10
CA PRO A 36 -8.96 -11.30 3.11
C PRO A 36 -7.47 -11.42 2.74
N LEU A 37 -6.62 -11.55 3.75
CA LEU A 37 -5.19 -11.76 3.55
C LEU A 37 -4.95 -13.03 2.72
N GLY A 38 -4.05 -12.94 1.74
CA GLY A 38 -3.70 -14.05 0.84
C GLY A 38 -4.66 -14.27 -0.33
N GLN A 39 -5.82 -13.60 -0.34
CA GLN A 39 -6.77 -13.69 -1.44
C GLN A 39 -6.49 -12.63 -2.52
N TRP A 40 -7.04 -12.88 -3.71
CA TRP A 40 -7.03 -11.95 -4.83
C TRP A 40 -8.40 -11.95 -5.51
N ARG A 41 -8.69 -10.88 -6.25
CA ARG A 41 -9.90 -10.78 -7.09
C ARG A 41 -9.55 -10.05 -8.38
N TYR A 42 -10.37 -10.26 -9.41
CA TYR A 42 -10.31 -9.45 -10.61
C TYR A 42 -10.72 -8.00 -10.31
N LEU A 43 -10.13 -7.07 -11.05
CA LEU A 43 -10.57 -5.67 -11.05
C LEU A 43 -11.96 -5.58 -11.66
N ARG A 44 -12.76 -4.67 -11.13
CA ARG A 44 -14.03 -4.30 -11.75
C ARG A 44 -13.77 -3.37 -12.94
N ASP A 45 -14.72 -3.25 -13.85
CA ASP A 45 -14.57 -2.45 -15.08
C ASP A 45 -14.27 -0.97 -14.80
N ASP A 46 -14.69 -0.46 -13.63
CA ASP A 46 -14.48 0.90 -13.16
C ASP A 46 -13.14 1.10 -12.42
N GLU A 47 -12.42 0.03 -12.10
CA GLU A 47 -11.17 0.06 -11.35
C GLU A 47 -9.95 0.18 -12.27
N ARG A 48 -9.24 1.31 -12.14
CA ARG A 48 -7.97 1.59 -12.85
C ARG A 48 -6.91 2.12 -11.89
N PHE A 49 -5.65 1.79 -12.18
CA PHE A 49 -4.48 2.20 -11.38
C PHE A 49 -4.09 3.67 -11.59
#